data_AF-A0A4Q4RWU5-F1
#
_entry.id   AF-A0A4Q4RWU5-F1
#
_cell.length_a   1.000
_cell.length_b   1.000
_cell.length_c   1.000
_cell.angle_alpha   90.00
_cell.angle_beta   90.00
_cell.angle_gamma   90.00
#
_symmetry.space_group_name_H-M   'P 1'
#
loop_
_entity.id
_entity.type
_entity.pdbx_description
1 polymer ?
#
loop_
_entity_poly.entity_id
_entity_poly.type
_entity_poly.pdbx_seq_one_letter_code
_entity_poly.pdbx_strand_id
1 'polypeptide(L)'
;MRDSGDKLAGMDGMELRGWTQQNPTVPSRDLTDPVGQTILAVFNKEFDALQNYCEMMIKQLGGTEEARETVRQDVYSKKWGPTKTPIYSVLLPALHMLPNNKQDLLGVVRYLVNDLKVPVDGRDVVGSTALFWAISTKPYVQPEFAQILFDAGASVNTKNRFDATPGAEIAQADIHGDTTKNVQMMKWYIEHGGDVVAKDTDGMNIKTIVEMMGQKVPAMTEVLKSGHGPRKEGDCTNCGRSPKDGKPFPACATCKKARYCSQECQKVDWRVHKKTCKAS
;
A
#
# COMPACT_ATOMS: atom_id res chain seq x y z
N MET A 1 -19.37 -1.91 -14.68
CA MET A 1 -18.70 -1.87 -13.35
C MET A 1 -17.27 -2.43 -13.34
N ARG A 2 -17.02 -3.65 -13.85
CA ARG A 2 -15.72 -4.35 -13.75
C ARG A 2 -14.61 -3.80 -14.66
N ASP A 3 -15.01 -3.13 -15.74
CA ASP A 3 -14.09 -2.53 -16.74
C ASP A 3 -13.93 -1.02 -16.63
N SER A 4 -14.53 -0.41 -15.60
CA SER A 4 -14.39 1.01 -15.29
C SER A 4 -13.58 1.19 -14.00
N GLY A 5 -12.85 2.30 -13.90
CA GLY A 5 -12.15 2.74 -12.69
C GLY A 5 -12.97 3.69 -11.81
N ASP A 6 -14.26 3.86 -12.11
CA ASP A 6 -15.11 4.85 -11.45
C ASP A 6 -15.35 4.48 -9.98
N LYS A 7 -15.57 5.52 -9.18
CA LYS A 7 -16.01 5.38 -7.79
C LYS A 7 -17.39 4.71 -7.74
N LEU A 8 -17.56 3.84 -6.75
CA LEU A 8 -18.78 3.07 -6.51
C LEU A 8 -19.27 3.34 -5.09
N ALA A 9 -20.60 3.34 -4.92
CA ALA A 9 -21.26 3.49 -3.64
C ALA A 9 -22.50 2.57 -3.59
N GLY A 10 -23.04 2.35 -2.39
CA GLY A 10 -24.27 1.58 -2.21
C GLY A 10 -24.21 0.17 -2.81
N MET A 11 -25.27 -0.22 -3.52
CA MET A 11 -25.44 -1.58 -4.07
C MET A 11 -24.36 -1.97 -5.07
N ASP A 12 -23.95 -1.06 -5.96
CA ASP A 12 -22.87 -1.32 -6.93
C ASP A 12 -21.57 -1.68 -6.21
N GLY A 13 -21.27 -0.96 -5.11
CA GLY A 13 -20.11 -1.23 -4.28
C GLY A 13 -20.15 -2.63 -3.65
N MET A 14 -21.31 -3.00 -3.09
CA MET A 14 -21.54 -4.31 -2.50
C MET A 14 -21.48 -5.44 -3.53
N GLU A 15 -22.05 -5.24 -4.72
CA GLU A 15 -22.01 -6.20 -5.81
C GLU A 15 -20.57 -6.47 -6.27
N LEU A 16 -19.75 -5.43 -6.46
CA LEU A 16 -18.35 -5.63 -6.84
C LEU A 16 -17.58 -6.38 -5.75
N ARG A 17 -17.76 -6.03 -4.47
CA ARG A 17 -17.11 -6.75 -3.36
C ARG A 17 -17.48 -8.24 -3.35
N GLY A 18 -18.78 -8.55 -3.40
CA GLY A 18 -19.27 -9.93 -3.47
C GLY A 18 -18.74 -10.69 -4.68
N TRP A 19 -18.72 -10.05 -5.84
CA TRP A 19 -18.19 -10.64 -7.07
C TRP A 19 -16.69 -10.95 -6.96
N THR A 20 -15.87 -10.05 -6.39
CA THR A 20 -14.42 -10.31 -6.22
C THR A 20 -14.14 -11.49 -5.29
N GLN A 21 -14.94 -11.69 -4.26
CA GLN A 21 -14.80 -12.82 -3.35
C GLN A 21 -15.10 -14.16 -4.05
N GLN A 22 -16.07 -14.17 -4.97
CA GLN A 22 -16.45 -15.35 -5.74
C GLN A 22 -15.51 -15.62 -6.93
N ASN A 23 -14.75 -14.61 -7.38
CA ASN A 23 -13.92 -14.68 -8.58
C ASN A 23 -12.47 -14.26 -8.30
N PRO A 24 -11.77 -14.87 -7.32
CA PRO A 24 -10.39 -14.49 -7.01
C PRO A 24 -9.44 -14.80 -8.19
N THR A 25 -8.34 -14.06 -8.27
CA THR A 25 -7.18 -14.50 -9.06
C THR A 25 -6.62 -15.78 -8.45
N VAL A 26 -6.53 -16.83 -9.26
CA VAL A 26 -5.98 -18.13 -8.88
C VAL A 26 -4.63 -18.28 -9.60
N PRO A 27 -3.49 -18.26 -8.88
CA PRO A 27 -2.16 -18.27 -9.49
C PRO A 27 -1.97 -19.34 -10.57
N SER A 28 -2.31 -20.61 -10.26
CA SER A 28 -2.15 -21.72 -11.20
C SER A 28 -3.05 -21.65 -12.43
N ARG A 29 -4.16 -20.89 -12.38
CA ARG A 29 -5.10 -20.72 -13.50
C ARG A 29 -4.75 -19.49 -14.35
N ASP A 30 -4.39 -18.39 -13.69
CA ASP A 30 -4.43 -17.06 -14.29
C ASP A 30 -3.06 -16.52 -14.70
N LEU A 31 -1.96 -17.01 -14.11
CA LEU A 31 -0.61 -16.53 -14.38
C LEU A 31 0.00 -17.23 -15.61
N THR A 32 -0.65 -17.12 -16.77
CA THR A 32 -0.29 -17.91 -17.96
C THR A 32 0.79 -17.28 -18.84
N ASP A 33 1.03 -15.98 -18.72
CA ASP A 33 2.10 -15.30 -19.47
C ASP A 33 3.48 -15.54 -18.84
N PRO A 34 4.59 -15.28 -19.56
CA PRO A 34 5.94 -15.55 -19.06
C PRO A 34 6.27 -14.91 -17.71
N VAL A 35 5.87 -13.65 -17.47
CA VAL A 35 6.08 -13.00 -16.16
C VAL A 35 5.25 -13.73 -15.10
N GLY A 36 3.98 -14.01 -15.39
CA GLY A 36 3.11 -14.79 -14.52
C GLY A 36 3.73 -16.14 -14.12
N GLN A 37 4.28 -16.90 -15.07
CA GLN A 37 4.90 -18.20 -14.80
C GLN A 37 6.13 -18.08 -13.88
N THR A 38 6.93 -17.02 -14.00
CA THR A 38 8.04 -16.79 -13.07
C THR A 38 7.57 -16.46 -11.65
N ILE A 39 6.42 -15.79 -11.51
CA ILE A 39 5.78 -15.58 -10.21
C ILE A 39 5.21 -16.90 -9.67
N LEU A 40 4.66 -17.76 -10.52
CA LEU A 40 4.18 -19.08 -10.09
C LEU A 40 5.34 -19.95 -9.54
N ALA A 41 6.53 -19.83 -10.12
CA ALA A 41 7.74 -20.52 -9.66
C ALA A 41 8.11 -20.18 -8.20
N VAL A 42 7.76 -18.98 -7.71
CA VAL A 42 7.91 -18.59 -6.30
C VAL A 42 7.13 -19.53 -5.36
N PHE A 43 5.96 -20.01 -5.78
CA PHE A 43 5.17 -20.98 -5.00
C PHE A 43 5.82 -22.36 -4.94
N ASN A 44 6.72 -22.64 -5.89
CA ASN A 44 7.58 -23.82 -5.92
C ASN A 44 8.97 -23.57 -5.31
N LYS A 45 9.16 -22.43 -4.63
CA LYS A 45 10.40 -22.00 -3.96
C LYS A 45 11.55 -21.64 -4.91
N GLU A 46 11.24 -21.28 -6.15
CA GLU A 46 12.20 -20.76 -7.12
C GLU A 46 12.19 -19.22 -7.11
N PHE A 47 12.78 -18.63 -6.08
CA PHE A 47 12.68 -17.18 -5.83
C PHE A 47 13.46 -16.33 -6.84
N ASP A 48 14.47 -16.89 -7.52
CA ASP A 48 15.28 -16.17 -8.50
C ASP A 48 14.65 -16.13 -9.91
N ALA A 49 13.58 -16.89 -10.15
CA ALA A 49 13.00 -17.08 -11.49
C ALA A 49 12.61 -15.76 -12.17
N LEU A 50 11.94 -14.87 -11.42
CA LEU A 50 11.50 -13.56 -11.94
C LEU A 50 12.69 -12.66 -12.26
N GLN A 51 13.67 -12.60 -11.36
CA GLN A 51 14.87 -11.78 -11.56
C GLN A 51 15.65 -12.29 -12.77
N ASN A 52 15.89 -13.59 -12.87
CA ASN A 52 16.59 -14.20 -14.00
C ASN A 52 15.88 -13.92 -15.32
N TYR A 53 14.56 -14.03 -15.36
CA TYR A 53 13.77 -13.69 -16.54
C TYR A 53 13.93 -12.23 -16.93
N CYS A 54 13.77 -11.31 -15.98
CA CYS A 54 13.88 -9.87 -16.23
C CYS A 54 15.27 -9.49 -16.73
N GLU A 55 16.34 -9.95 -16.07
CA GLU A 55 17.72 -9.65 -16.48
C GLU A 55 18.09 -10.28 -17.83
N MET A 56 17.57 -11.49 -18.13
CA MET A 56 17.69 -12.09 -19.46
C MET A 56 17.02 -11.23 -20.53
N MET A 57 15.79 -10.77 -20.29
CA MET A 57 15.06 -9.92 -21.25
C MET A 57 15.76 -8.58 -21.45
N ILE A 58 16.26 -7.96 -20.36
CA ILE A 58 17.05 -6.72 -20.43
C ILE A 58 18.29 -6.92 -21.32
N LYS A 59 19.01 -8.02 -21.13
CA LYS A 59 20.19 -8.36 -21.95
C LYS A 59 19.84 -8.58 -23.41
N GLN A 60 18.75 -9.28 -23.71
CA GLN A 60 18.28 -9.51 -25.08
C GLN A 60 17.87 -8.21 -25.79
N LEU A 61 17.38 -7.23 -25.04
CA LEU A 61 17.03 -5.89 -25.52
C LEU A 61 18.24 -4.93 -25.57
N GLY A 62 19.46 -5.42 -25.35
CA GLY A 62 20.70 -4.63 -25.48
C GLY A 62 21.30 -4.15 -24.16
N GLY A 63 20.70 -4.44 -23.01
CA GLY A 63 21.29 -4.19 -21.69
C GLY A 63 21.34 -2.72 -21.26
N THR A 64 20.58 -1.83 -21.92
CA THR A 64 20.56 -0.39 -21.62
C THR A 64 19.51 -0.02 -20.56
N GLU A 65 19.49 1.23 -20.10
CA GLU A 65 18.41 1.69 -19.21
C GLU A 65 17.06 1.73 -19.94
N GLU A 66 17.03 1.96 -21.26
CA GLU A 66 15.81 1.86 -22.07
C GLU A 66 15.28 0.42 -22.14
N ALA A 67 16.18 -0.57 -22.23
CA ALA A 67 15.82 -1.98 -22.13
C ALA A 67 15.25 -2.31 -20.73
N ARG A 68 15.88 -1.80 -19.68
CA ARG A 68 15.41 -1.95 -18.29
C ARG A 68 14.04 -1.30 -18.08
N GLU A 69 13.82 -0.10 -18.60
CA GLU A 69 12.54 0.59 -18.58
C GLU A 69 11.47 -0.21 -19.33
N THR A 70 11.80 -0.77 -20.49
CA THR A 70 10.86 -1.60 -21.27
C THR A 70 10.39 -2.81 -20.46
N VAL A 71 11.30 -3.54 -19.82
CA VAL A 71 10.97 -4.69 -18.96
C VAL A 71 10.20 -4.24 -17.72
N ARG A 72 10.60 -3.13 -17.08
CA ARG A 72 9.88 -2.52 -15.94
C ARG A 72 8.41 -2.23 -16.30
N GLN A 73 8.16 -1.62 -17.45
CA GLN A 73 6.80 -1.29 -17.91
C GLN A 73 5.99 -2.54 -18.27
N ASP A 74 6.60 -3.56 -18.90
CA ASP A 74 5.91 -4.81 -19.16
C ASP A 74 5.46 -5.47 -17.84
N VAL A 75 6.37 -5.61 -16.88
CA VAL A 75 6.11 -6.15 -15.54
C VAL A 75 5.03 -5.35 -14.81
N TYR A 76 5.09 -4.01 -14.86
CA TYR A 76 4.11 -3.13 -14.24
C TYR A 76 2.71 -3.26 -14.87
N SER A 77 2.65 -3.40 -16.19
CA SER A 77 1.39 -3.49 -16.93
C SER A 77 0.62 -4.77 -16.65
N LYS A 78 1.28 -5.86 -16.23
CA LYS A 78 0.63 -7.15 -15.98
C LYS A 78 -0.50 -7.03 -14.97
N LYS A 79 -1.63 -7.66 -15.31
CA LYS A 79 -2.84 -7.77 -14.48
C LYS A 79 -3.39 -9.17 -14.68
N TRP A 80 -3.52 -9.92 -13.59
CA TRP A 80 -3.90 -11.33 -13.68
C TRP A 80 -5.30 -11.60 -13.14
N GLY A 81 -5.99 -12.53 -13.82
CA GLY A 81 -7.29 -13.05 -13.40
C GLY A 81 -8.42 -12.02 -13.41
N PRO A 82 -9.61 -12.42 -12.94
CA PRO A 82 -10.81 -11.59 -13.00
C PRO A 82 -10.68 -10.28 -12.20
N THR A 83 -9.91 -10.29 -11.12
CA THR A 83 -9.71 -9.11 -10.26
C THR A 83 -8.61 -8.17 -10.75
N LYS A 84 -8.03 -8.40 -11.94
CA LYS A 84 -6.96 -7.56 -12.52
C LYS A 84 -5.82 -7.37 -11.51
N THR A 85 -5.40 -8.45 -10.84
CA THR A 85 -4.47 -8.39 -9.72
C THR A 85 -3.08 -7.94 -10.19
N PRO A 86 -2.49 -6.86 -9.64
CA PRO A 86 -1.15 -6.40 -10.00
C PRO A 86 -0.06 -7.24 -9.31
N ILE A 87 1.19 -7.15 -9.79
CA ILE A 87 2.31 -8.01 -9.39
C ILE A 87 2.54 -8.11 -7.89
N TYR A 88 2.59 -6.98 -7.19
CA TYR A 88 2.79 -6.96 -5.75
C TYR A 88 1.63 -7.61 -4.99
N SER A 89 0.39 -7.48 -5.47
CA SER A 89 -0.79 -8.10 -4.84
C SER A 89 -0.81 -9.62 -5.04
N VAL A 90 -0.20 -10.15 -6.12
CA VAL A 90 -0.08 -11.61 -6.32
C VAL A 90 0.96 -12.23 -5.37
N LEU A 91 2.02 -11.50 -5.03
CA LEU A 91 3.06 -11.97 -4.10
C LEU A 91 2.59 -11.95 -2.63
N LEU A 92 1.61 -11.10 -2.30
CA LEU A 92 1.14 -10.94 -0.93
C LEU A 92 0.58 -12.24 -0.30
N PRO A 93 -0.28 -13.04 -0.98
CA PRO A 93 -0.67 -14.37 -0.49
C PRO A 93 0.49 -15.32 -0.24
N ALA A 94 1.56 -15.26 -1.06
CA ALA A 94 2.71 -16.15 -0.92
C ALA A 94 3.45 -15.93 0.41
N LEU A 95 3.55 -14.68 0.88
CA LEU A 95 4.12 -14.35 2.20
C LEU A 95 3.33 -14.96 3.37
N HIS A 96 2.05 -15.24 3.18
CA HIS A 96 1.24 -15.92 4.18
C HIS A 96 1.39 -17.44 4.08
N MET A 97 1.38 -18.00 2.87
CA MET A 97 1.44 -19.45 2.65
C MET A 97 2.83 -20.06 2.87
N LEU A 98 3.90 -19.28 2.68
CA LEU A 98 5.29 -19.74 2.80
C LEU A 98 6.04 -18.92 3.88
N PRO A 99 5.63 -18.99 5.16
CA PRO A 99 6.20 -18.14 6.22
C PRO A 99 7.70 -18.39 6.43
N ASN A 100 8.16 -19.63 6.21
CA ASN A 100 9.58 -20.00 6.34
C ASN A 100 10.46 -19.40 5.22
N ASN A 101 9.86 -18.95 4.12
CA ASN A 101 10.54 -18.33 2.98
C ASN A 101 10.27 -16.83 2.89
N LYS A 102 9.82 -16.21 3.99
CA LYS A 102 9.50 -14.78 4.03
C LYS A 102 10.66 -13.92 3.51
N GLN A 103 11.90 -14.22 3.88
CA GLN A 103 13.03 -13.40 3.45
C GLN A 103 13.34 -13.52 1.96
N ASP A 104 13.18 -14.71 1.39
CA ASP A 104 13.35 -14.95 -0.04
C ASP A 104 12.26 -14.23 -0.84
N LEU A 105 11.01 -14.31 -0.37
CA LEU A 105 9.87 -13.57 -0.94
C LEU A 105 10.06 -12.06 -0.88
N LEU A 106 10.52 -11.54 0.26
CA LEU A 106 10.87 -10.12 0.37
C LEU A 106 12.07 -9.77 -0.52
N GLY A 107 12.93 -10.74 -0.85
CA GLY A 107 14.00 -10.62 -1.85
C GLY A 107 13.44 -10.32 -3.24
N VAL A 108 12.44 -11.08 -3.69
CA VAL A 108 11.71 -10.83 -4.95
C VAL A 108 11.13 -9.41 -4.98
N VAL A 109 10.51 -8.99 -3.86
CA VAL A 109 9.89 -7.66 -3.75
C VAL A 109 10.95 -6.56 -3.77
N ARG A 110 12.09 -6.76 -3.09
CA ARG A 110 13.23 -5.82 -3.13
C ARG A 110 13.79 -5.71 -4.53
N TYR A 111 13.95 -6.80 -5.27
CA TYR A 111 14.37 -6.74 -6.67
C TYR A 111 13.42 -5.86 -7.51
N LEU A 112 12.12 -6.14 -7.43
CA LEU A 112 11.11 -5.37 -8.17
C LEU A 112 11.14 -3.88 -7.83
N VAL A 113 11.22 -3.55 -6.54
CA VAL A 113 11.15 -2.17 -6.04
C VAL A 113 12.46 -1.41 -6.21
N ASN A 114 13.60 -2.01 -5.85
CA ASN A 114 14.88 -1.33 -5.72
C ASN A 114 15.77 -1.48 -6.96
N ASP A 115 15.72 -2.61 -7.65
CA ASP A 115 16.63 -2.88 -8.77
C ASP A 115 15.93 -2.64 -10.10
N LEU A 116 14.73 -3.22 -10.28
CA LEU A 116 13.94 -3.02 -11.48
C LEU A 116 13.11 -1.72 -11.43
N LYS A 117 12.88 -1.14 -10.25
CA LYS A 117 12.11 0.10 -10.03
C LYS A 117 10.66 0.06 -10.54
N VAL A 118 9.99 -1.09 -10.43
CA VAL A 118 8.59 -1.25 -10.80
C VAL A 118 7.71 -0.35 -9.92
N PRO A 119 6.81 0.47 -10.51
CA PRO A 119 5.90 1.31 -9.74
C PRO A 119 4.98 0.51 -8.81
N VAL A 120 4.79 1.02 -7.59
CA VAL A 120 4.08 0.35 -6.49
C VAL A 120 2.62 0.78 -6.34
N ASP A 121 2.11 1.58 -7.26
CA ASP A 121 0.76 2.18 -7.27
C ASP A 121 -0.24 1.41 -8.12
N GLY A 122 0.14 0.26 -8.66
CA GLY A 122 -0.75 -0.65 -9.39
C GLY A 122 -1.98 -1.04 -8.56
N ARG A 123 -3.15 -0.99 -9.18
CA ARG A 123 -4.45 -1.22 -8.54
C ARG A 123 -5.16 -2.45 -9.12
N ASP A 124 -5.88 -3.15 -8.26
CA ASP A 124 -6.81 -4.21 -8.66
C ASP A 124 -8.17 -3.66 -9.13
N VAL A 125 -9.12 -4.55 -9.41
CA VAL A 125 -10.46 -4.19 -9.90
C VAL A 125 -11.28 -3.36 -8.90
N VAL A 126 -11.00 -3.44 -7.60
CA VAL A 126 -11.65 -2.60 -6.57
C VAL A 126 -10.89 -1.29 -6.33
N GLY A 127 -9.78 -1.06 -7.03
CA GLY A 127 -8.96 0.14 -6.93
C GLY A 127 -7.99 0.14 -5.76
N SER A 128 -7.78 -1.01 -5.10
CA SER A 128 -6.85 -1.13 -3.98
C SER A 128 -5.44 -1.45 -4.48
N THR A 129 -4.42 -0.91 -3.80
CA THR A 129 -3.01 -1.22 -4.06
C THR A 129 -2.52 -2.40 -3.23
N ALA A 130 -1.33 -2.93 -3.54
CA ALA A 130 -0.74 -3.97 -2.71
C ALA A 130 -0.47 -3.50 -1.26
N LEU A 131 -0.07 -2.24 -1.08
CA LEU A 131 0.10 -1.67 0.26
C LEU A 131 -1.23 -1.61 1.03
N PHE A 132 -2.35 -1.29 0.35
CA PHE A 132 -3.68 -1.30 0.97
C PHE A 132 -3.95 -2.67 1.63
N TRP A 133 -3.80 -3.74 0.85
CA TRP A 133 -4.07 -5.10 1.32
C TRP A 133 -3.08 -5.62 2.35
N ALA A 134 -1.82 -5.16 2.30
CA ALA A 134 -0.78 -5.60 3.22
C ALA A 134 -1.05 -5.21 4.68
N ILE A 135 -1.83 -4.14 4.92
CA ILE A 135 -2.10 -3.62 6.27
C ILE A 135 -3.58 -3.63 6.67
N SER A 136 -4.52 -3.91 5.76
CA SER A 136 -5.98 -3.88 6.03
C SER A 136 -6.48 -4.94 7.03
N THR A 137 -5.60 -5.77 7.58
CA THR A 137 -5.84 -6.85 8.58
C THR A 137 -6.67 -8.04 8.12
N LYS A 138 -7.26 -7.99 6.92
CA LYS A 138 -8.12 -9.05 6.37
C LYS A 138 -7.63 -9.41 4.95
N PRO A 139 -7.32 -10.68 4.64
CA PRO A 139 -7.28 -11.86 5.53
C PRO A 139 -5.97 -12.02 6.33
N TYR A 140 -4.90 -11.32 5.97
CA TYR A 140 -3.60 -11.39 6.64
C TYR A 140 -2.94 -10.01 6.68
N VAL A 141 -1.82 -9.90 7.42
CA VAL A 141 -1.04 -8.68 7.59
C VAL A 141 0.43 -8.96 7.29
N GLN A 142 1.07 -8.09 6.51
CA GLN A 142 2.46 -8.24 6.08
C GLN A 142 3.21 -6.89 6.21
N PRO A 143 3.57 -6.47 7.43
CA PRO A 143 4.09 -5.12 7.67
C PRO A 143 5.46 -4.88 7.04
N GLU A 144 6.35 -5.88 6.97
CA GLU A 144 7.66 -5.72 6.32
C GLU A 144 7.53 -5.59 4.80
N PHE A 145 6.55 -6.26 4.20
CA PHE A 145 6.20 -6.06 2.79
C PHE A 145 5.61 -4.67 2.56
N ALA A 146 4.68 -4.23 3.43
CA ALA A 146 4.12 -2.88 3.40
C ALA A 146 5.22 -1.81 3.53
N GLN A 147 6.21 -2.05 4.39
CA GLN A 147 7.35 -1.15 4.59
C GLN A 147 8.17 -0.99 3.30
N ILE A 148 8.50 -2.09 2.61
CA ILE A 148 9.24 -2.01 1.34
C ILE A 148 8.47 -1.19 0.30
N LEU A 149 7.16 -1.41 0.17
CA LEU A 149 6.32 -0.63 -0.75
C LEU A 149 6.22 0.84 -0.33
N PHE A 150 6.11 1.11 0.97
CA PHE A 150 6.07 2.48 1.49
C PHE A 150 7.39 3.21 1.21
N ASP A 151 8.53 2.58 1.49
CA ASP A 151 9.86 3.13 1.23
C ASP A 151 10.07 3.38 -0.27
N ALA A 152 9.42 2.59 -1.12
CA ALA A 152 9.41 2.77 -2.58
C ALA A 152 8.64 4.00 -3.06
N GLY A 153 7.65 4.47 -2.31
CA GLY A 153 6.75 5.51 -2.81
C GLY A 153 5.28 5.34 -2.43
N ALA A 154 4.81 4.12 -2.14
CA ALA A 154 3.38 3.82 -2.03
C ALA A 154 2.66 4.66 -0.98
N SER A 155 1.54 5.29 -1.32
CA SER A 155 0.76 6.08 -0.36
C SER A 155 -0.17 5.20 0.47
N VAL A 156 -0.13 5.36 1.79
CA VAL A 156 -1.10 4.79 2.73
C VAL A 156 -2.49 5.43 2.59
N ASN A 157 -2.59 6.60 1.97
CA ASN A 157 -3.84 7.35 1.79
C ASN A 157 -4.52 7.08 0.45
N THR A 158 -4.01 6.12 -0.33
CA THR A 158 -4.64 5.71 -1.58
C THR A 158 -6.05 5.20 -1.31
N LYS A 159 -7.04 5.88 -1.89
CA LYS A 159 -8.44 5.47 -1.84
C LYS A 159 -8.75 4.47 -2.93
N ASN A 160 -9.45 3.40 -2.56
CA ASN A 160 -10.02 2.45 -3.50
C ASN A 160 -11.32 3.01 -4.13
N ARG A 161 -12.01 2.21 -4.95
CA ARG A 161 -13.23 2.63 -5.64
C ARG A 161 -14.40 2.90 -4.70
N PHE A 162 -14.33 2.48 -3.44
CA PHE A 162 -15.33 2.75 -2.42
C PHE A 162 -14.97 3.97 -1.56
N ASP A 163 -14.02 4.79 -2.01
CA ASP A 163 -13.48 5.94 -1.28
C ASP A 163 -12.77 5.58 0.05
N ALA A 164 -12.51 4.30 0.29
CA ALA A 164 -11.88 3.78 1.50
C ALA A 164 -10.35 3.77 1.41
N THR A 165 -9.68 4.15 2.49
CA THR A 165 -8.24 3.92 2.73
C THR A 165 -8.05 2.60 3.50
N PRO A 166 -6.84 2.00 3.54
CA PRO A 166 -6.61 0.84 4.38
C PRO A 166 -6.92 1.12 5.86
N GLY A 167 -6.70 2.35 6.34
CA GLY A 167 -7.07 2.75 7.69
C GLY A 167 -8.57 2.60 8.00
N ALA A 168 -9.45 2.84 7.02
CA ALA A 168 -10.89 2.65 7.19
C ALA A 168 -11.26 1.16 7.34
N GLU A 169 -10.57 0.27 6.64
CA GLU A 169 -10.73 -1.19 6.79
C GLU A 169 -10.17 -1.67 8.14
N ILE A 170 -9.00 -1.14 8.58
CA ILE A 170 -8.42 -1.43 9.90
C ILE A 170 -9.37 -1.01 11.02
N ALA A 171 -10.05 0.13 10.86
CA ALA A 171 -11.02 0.64 11.83
C ALA A 171 -12.26 -0.25 11.93
N GLN A 172 -12.64 -1.01 10.90
CA GLN A 172 -13.76 -1.96 10.95
C GLN A 172 -13.33 -3.31 11.58
N ALA A 173 -12.70 -3.25 12.74
CA ALA A 173 -12.25 -4.41 13.49
C ALA A 173 -13.46 -5.25 13.98
N ASP A 174 -13.32 -6.58 13.98
CA ASP A 174 -14.29 -7.44 14.66
C ASP A 174 -14.09 -7.29 16.17
N ILE A 175 -15.02 -6.58 16.81
CA ILE A 175 -15.01 -6.30 18.24
C ILE A 175 -15.19 -7.55 19.12
N HIS A 176 -15.58 -8.68 18.54
CA HIS A 176 -15.71 -9.96 19.23
C HIS A 176 -14.46 -10.84 19.05
N GLY A 177 -13.53 -10.44 18.18
CA GLY A 177 -12.28 -11.15 17.91
C GLY A 177 -11.04 -10.48 18.53
N ASP A 178 -9.87 -11.01 18.17
CA ASP A 178 -8.58 -10.40 18.54
C ASP A 178 -8.34 -9.10 17.74
N THR A 179 -8.33 -7.98 18.45
CA THR A 179 -8.12 -6.64 17.88
C THR A 179 -6.65 -6.19 17.89
N THR A 180 -5.73 -7.01 18.40
CA THR A 180 -4.31 -6.66 18.55
C THR A 180 -3.69 -6.27 17.21
N LYS A 181 -3.99 -7.01 16.14
CA LYS A 181 -3.52 -6.71 14.78
C LYS A 181 -4.05 -5.37 14.26
N ASN A 182 -5.32 -5.06 14.52
CA ASN A 182 -5.95 -3.79 14.12
C ASN A 182 -5.29 -2.62 14.84
N VAL A 183 -5.06 -2.73 16.15
CA VAL A 183 -4.36 -1.70 16.92
C VAL A 183 -2.93 -1.50 16.40
N GLN A 184 -2.20 -2.59 16.16
CA GLN A 184 -0.84 -2.54 15.61
C GLN A 184 -0.79 -1.87 14.23
N MET A 185 -1.70 -2.23 13.32
CA MET A 185 -1.72 -1.68 11.96
C MET A 185 -2.29 -0.26 11.91
N MET A 186 -3.19 0.12 12.81
CA MET A 186 -3.60 1.52 12.93
C MET A 186 -2.42 2.38 13.40
N LYS A 187 -1.63 1.88 14.36
CA LYS A 187 -0.41 2.57 14.79
C LYS A 187 0.55 2.76 13.62
N TRP A 188 0.82 1.68 12.87
CA TRP A 188 1.66 1.75 11.67
C TRP A 188 1.09 2.73 10.64
N TYR A 189 -0.21 2.66 10.31
CA TYR A 189 -0.89 3.56 9.37
C TYR A 189 -0.72 5.03 9.77
N ILE A 190 -0.94 5.37 11.04
CA ILE A 190 -0.75 6.72 11.54
C ILE A 190 0.73 7.09 11.47
N GLU A 191 1.66 6.30 12.01
CA GLU A 191 3.11 6.60 11.95
C GLU A 191 3.63 6.81 10.52
N HIS A 192 2.92 6.30 9.51
CA HIS A 192 3.23 6.45 8.07
C HIS A 192 2.41 7.54 7.36
N GLY A 193 1.81 8.47 8.13
CA GLY A 193 1.12 9.67 7.61
C GLY A 193 -0.31 9.39 7.15
N GLY A 194 -0.92 8.34 7.71
CA GLY A 194 -2.30 7.96 7.47
C GLY A 194 -3.28 9.05 7.90
N ASP A 195 -4.18 9.40 6.99
CA ASP A 195 -5.22 10.39 7.18
C ASP A 195 -6.36 9.76 7.98
N VAL A 196 -6.57 10.24 9.21
CA VAL A 196 -7.64 9.76 10.10
C VAL A 196 -8.83 10.71 10.21
N VAL A 197 -8.77 11.86 9.55
CA VAL A 197 -9.77 12.95 9.69
C VAL A 197 -10.51 13.29 8.40
N ALA A 198 -10.04 12.80 7.24
CA ALA A 198 -10.82 12.88 6.01
C ALA A 198 -12.14 12.14 6.17
N LYS A 199 -13.22 12.82 5.78
CA LYS A 199 -14.55 12.21 5.74
C LYS A 199 -14.75 11.43 4.45
N ASP A 200 -15.44 10.31 4.56
CA ASP A 200 -16.00 9.55 3.43
C ASP A 200 -17.37 10.14 2.99
N THR A 201 -18.06 9.42 2.11
CA THR A 201 -19.38 9.80 1.59
C THR A 201 -20.48 9.81 2.65
N ASP A 202 -20.32 9.03 3.72
CA ASP A 202 -21.27 8.94 4.83
C ASP A 202 -20.95 9.98 5.91
N GLY A 203 -19.95 10.84 5.69
CA GLY A 203 -19.49 11.85 6.62
C GLY A 203 -18.68 11.29 7.79
N MET A 204 -18.36 9.99 7.75
CA MET A 204 -17.56 9.28 8.74
C MET A 204 -16.08 9.43 8.43
N ASN A 205 -15.24 9.33 9.46
CA ASN A 205 -13.80 9.24 9.31
C ASN A 205 -13.26 8.21 10.31
N ILE A 206 -12.01 7.78 10.10
CA ILE A 206 -11.37 6.78 10.96
C ILE A 206 -11.40 7.20 12.42
N LYS A 207 -11.10 8.47 12.72
CA LYS A 207 -11.12 8.99 14.09
C LYS A 207 -12.49 8.79 14.74
N THR A 208 -13.58 9.17 14.07
CA THR A 208 -14.95 9.01 14.56
C THR A 208 -15.29 7.53 14.78
N ILE A 209 -14.94 6.65 13.83
CA ILE A 209 -15.19 5.20 13.95
C ILE A 209 -14.46 4.62 15.18
N VAL A 210 -13.19 4.98 15.38
CA VAL A 210 -12.39 4.52 16.52
C VAL A 210 -12.93 5.06 17.84
N GLU A 211 -13.33 6.34 17.90
CA GLU A 211 -13.91 6.96 19.09
C GLU A 211 -15.22 6.28 19.49
N MET A 212 -16.08 5.94 18.53
CA MET A 212 -17.32 5.18 18.79
C MET A 212 -17.05 3.79 19.38
N MET A 213 -15.93 3.18 19.02
CA MET A 213 -15.52 1.88 19.57
C MET A 213 -14.60 1.99 20.78
N GLY A 214 -14.31 3.18 21.29
CA GLY A 214 -13.27 3.41 22.30
C GLY A 214 -13.47 2.62 23.60
N GLN A 215 -14.72 2.32 23.96
CA GLN A 215 -15.03 1.45 25.11
C GLN A 215 -14.65 -0.02 24.86
N LYS A 216 -14.77 -0.49 23.62
CA LYS A 216 -14.50 -1.89 23.24
C LYS A 216 -13.03 -2.11 22.87
N VAL A 217 -12.41 -1.12 22.24
CA VAL A 217 -11.01 -1.17 21.78
C VAL A 217 -10.24 0.07 22.24
N PRO A 218 -10.03 0.25 23.56
CA PRO A 218 -9.41 1.46 24.11
C PRO A 218 -7.99 1.71 23.56
N ALA A 219 -7.23 0.64 23.29
CA ALA A 219 -5.89 0.74 22.70
C ALA A 219 -5.88 1.44 21.33
N MET A 220 -6.96 1.31 20.54
CA MET A 220 -7.08 2.01 19.26
C MET A 220 -7.24 3.52 19.44
N THR A 221 -7.97 3.93 20.48
CA THR A 221 -8.10 5.35 20.83
C THR A 221 -6.77 5.93 21.32
N GLU A 222 -5.98 5.15 22.05
CA GLU A 222 -4.65 5.58 22.51
C GLU A 222 -3.67 5.79 21.36
N VAL A 223 -3.72 4.91 20.36
CA VAL A 223 -2.96 5.05 19.12
C VAL A 223 -3.30 6.36 18.38
N LEU A 224 -4.57 6.76 18.30
CA LEU A 224 -4.97 8.04 17.71
C LEU A 224 -4.39 9.25 18.47
N LYS A 225 -4.35 9.18 19.81
CA LYS A 225 -3.80 10.26 20.65
C LYS A 225 -2.29 10.39 20.50
N SER A 226 -1.60 9.27 20.34
CA SER A 226 -0.15 9.22 20.15
C SER A 226 0.27 9.89 18.84
N GLY A 227 -0.59 9.89 17.83
CA GLY A 227 -0.34 10.53 16.54
C GLY A 227 0.83 9.88 15.79
N HIS A 228 1.49 10.67 14.93
CA HIS A 228 2.49 10.19 13.98
C HIS A 228 3.87 9.86 14.60
N GLY A 229 4.05 10.08 15.91
CA GLY A 229 5.33 9.91 16.59
C GLY A 229 6.37 10.99 16.26
N PRO A 230 7.59 10.89 16.83
CA PRO A 230 8.67 11.84 16.57
C PRO A 230 9.19 11.73 15.13
N ARG A 231 9.62 12.87 14.56
CA ARG A 231 10.25 12.97 13.22
C ARG A 231 11.69 13.42 13.36
N LYS A 232 12.61 12.85 12.58
CA LYS A 232 13.99 13.36 12.52
C LYS A 232 14.01 14.67 11.74
N GLU A 233 15.05 15.46 11.94
CA GLU A 233 15.27 16.65 11.13
C GLU A 233 15.40 16.27 9.65
N GLY A 234 14.65 16.95 8.79
CA GLY A 234 14.62 16.68 7.35
C GLY A 234 13.60 15.64 6.89
N ASP A 235 13.05 14.82 7.80
CA ASP A 235 11.99 13.87 7.46
C ASP A 235 10.72 14.61 7.01
N CYS A 236 9.90 13.91 6.22
CA CYS A 236 8.55 14.35 5.90
C CYS A 236 7.75 14.50 7.19
N THR A 237 7.22 15.70 7.43
CA THR A 237 6.43 16.04 8.62
C THR A 237 5.21 15.13 8.77
N ASN A 238 4.55 14.77 7.67
CA ASN A 238 3.38 13.89 7.69
C ASN A 238 3.76 12.42 7.83
N CYS A 239 4.46 11.86 6.85
CA CYS A 239 4.64 10.40 6.73
C CYS A 239 5.95 9.86 7.30
N GLY A 240 6.88 10.72 7.71
CA GLY A 240 8.15 10.30 8.32
C GLY A 240 9.18 9.69 7.36
N ARG A 241 8.93 9.67 6.05
CA ARG A 241 9.97 9.31 5.08
C ARG A 241 11.15 10.25 5.20
N SER A 242 12.36 9.72 5.02
CA SER A 242 13.57 10.52 4.88
C SER A 242 13.82 10.86 3.40
N PRO A 243 14.45 12.00 3.10
CA PRO A 243 14.82 12.33 1.73
C PRO A 243 15.84 11.34 1.15
N LYS A 244 15.72 11.01 -0.13
CA LYS A 244 16.68 10.18 -0.86
C LYS A 244 17.70 11.07 -1.56
N ASP A 245 18.92 10.54 -1.77
CA ASP A 245 19.98 11.16 -2.56
C ASP A 245 20.41 12.56 -2.07
N GLY A 246 20.26 12.84 -0.77
CA GLY A 246 20.65 14.11 -0.16
C GLY A 246 19.80 15.33 -0.56
N LYS A 247 18.76 15.16 -1.39
CA LYS A 247 17.88 16.26 -1.81
C LYS A 247 16.78 16.48 -0.77
N PRO A 248 16.77 17.60 -0.03
CA PRO A 248 15.79 17.83 1.01
C PRO A 248 14.39 18.01 0.42
N PHE A 249 13.36 17.61 1.16
CA PHE A 249 11.97 17.84 0.74
C PHE A 249 11.61 19.33 0.71
N PRO A 250 10.68 19.73 -0.18
CA PRO A 250 10.10 21.07 -0.17
C PRO A 250 9.59 21.46 1.21
N ALA A 251 9.97 22.67 1.64
CA ALA A 251 9.52 23.24 2.91
C ALA A 251 8.19 23.99 2.75
N CYS A 252 7.39 24.03 3.82
CA CYS A 252 6.19 24.86 3.89
C CYS A 252 6.53 26.31 3.54
N ALA A 253 5.80 26.90 2.57
CA ALA A 253 6.10 28.22 2.06
C ALA A 253 6.06 29.32 3.15
N THR A 254 5.19 29.16 4.15
CA THR A 254 4.98 30.13 5.23
C THR A 254 5.99 29.95 6.36
N CYS A 255 6.03 28.76 6.98
CA CYS A 255 6.81 28.57 8.22
C CYS A 255 8.22 28.03 8.00
N LYS A 256 8.59 27.62 6.78
CA LYS A 256 9.90 27.03 6.39
C LYS A 256 10.41 25.84 7.22
N LYS A 257 9.71 25.43 8.28
CA LYS A 257 10.07 24.38 9.24
C LYS A 257 9.53 23.02 8.82
N ALA A 258 8.23 22.94 8.50
CA ALA A 258 7.62 21.70 8.03
C ALA A 258 8.10 21.37 6.61
N ARG A 259 8.30 20.09 6.31
CA ARG A 259 8.79 19.58 5.02
C ARG A 259 7.95 18.40 4.56
N TYR A 260 7.69 18.29 3.25
CA TYR A 260 6.78 17.28 2.73
C TYR A 260 7.33 16.57 1.50
N CYS A 261 7.30 15.24 1.51
CA CYS A 261 7.74 14.44 0.35
C CYS A 261 6.78 14.50 -0.84
N SER A 262 5.54 14.96 -0.64
CA SER A 262 4.53 15.09 -1.68
C SER A 262 3.47 16.13 -1.30
N GLN A 263 2.73 16.62 -2.30
CA GLN A 263 1.55 17.47 -2.08
C GLN A 263 0.47 16.76 -1.26
N GLU A 264 0.33 15.44 -1.41
CA GLU A 264 -0.60 14.64 -0.61
C GLU A 264 -0.25 14.71 0.88
N CYS A 265 1.03 14.51 1.24
CA CYS A 265 1.49 14.64 2.62
C CYS A 265 1.25 16.03 3.20
N GLN A 266 1.50 17.08 2.41
CA GLN A 266 1.19 18.44 2.82
C GLN A 266 -0.32 18.63 3.06
N LYS A 267 -1.18 18.13 2.17
CA LYS A 267 -2.64 18.26 2.27
C LYS A 267 -3.20 17.56 3.50
N VAL A 268 -2.70 16.37 3.82
CA VAL A 268 -3.11 15.61 5.01
C VAL A 268 -2.72 16.37 6.27
N ASP A 269 -1.44 16.75 6.41
CA ASP A 269 -0.93 17.47 7.58
C ASP A 269 -1.51 18.89 7.72
N TRP A 270 -1.83 19.57 6.61
CA TRP A 270 -2.35 20.95 6.62
C TRP A 270 -3.60 21.11 7.48
N ARG A 271 -4.41 20.06 7.63
CA ARG A 271 -5.61 20.10 8.49
C ARG A 271 -5.28 20.36 9.96
N VAL A 272 -4.08 19.97 10.39
CA VAL A 272 -3.55 20.20 11.75
C VAL A 272 -2.52 21.32 11.74
N HIS A 273 -1.51 21.25 10.86
CA HIS A 273 -0.39 22.19 10.80
C HIS A 273 -0.81 23.65 10.63
N LYS A 274 -1.89 23.94 9.88
CA LYS A 274 -2.37 25.32 9.68
C LYS A 274 -2.65 26.08 10.98
N LYS A 275 -2.95 25.37 12.08
CA LYS A 275 -3.24 25.95 13.39
C LYS A 275 -1.98 26.46 14.10
N THR A 276 -0.81 25.91 13.75
CA THR A 276 0.47 26.24 14.38
C THR A 276 1.47 26.87 13.41
N CYS A 277 1.14 26.92 12.11
CA CYS A 277 1.94 27.54 11.06
C CYS A 277 2.03 29.06 11.25
N LYS A 278 3.24 29.58 11.46
CA LYS A 278 3.55 31.01 11.57
C LYS A 278 4.71 31.35 10.64
N ALA A 279 4.70 32.56 10.06
CA ALA A 279 5.79 33.04 9.22
C ALA A 279 7.12 32.96 9.97
N SER A 280 8.18 32.52 9.28
CA SER A 280 9.55 32.53 9.80
C SER A 280 10.19 33.90 9.68
#